data_AF-A0A833D2N3-F1
#
_entry.id   AF-A0A833D2N3-F1
#
_cell.length_a   1.000
_cell.length_b   1.000
_cell.length_c   1.000
_cell.angle_alpha   90.00
_cell.angle_beta   90.00
_cell.angle_gamma   90.00
#
_symmetry.space_group_name_H-M   'P 1'
#
loop_
_entity.id
_entity.type
_entity.pdbx_description
1 polymer ?
#
loop_
_entity_poly.entity_id
_entity_poly.type
_entity_poly.pdbx_seq_one_letter_code
_entity_poly.pdbx_strand_id
1 'polypeptide(L)'
;LLVIERLKGDDIVSVVMFDHAVETIVPAARLREQEAIAQRIRGITPGGRTAIYAGVEEGLRQVQKFQSAAYANRVILLSDGLANVGPSTAADLADLGRRAGSLGIPVTTIGLGLDYNEDLMTRLALASDGNHAFVEKPEDLNRIFRAELGDVLSTVAQEIEIEIRIKQGYRPVRILGREAKVEGDRVRLRMGQLAAAQEKYVILELEGQAATRSGTVDVAEVVASYHDPDRKQQQKASKPVKAEVAASQAEVEASTDREVMSAVTVQIATEESERAVLLRDKGQIEEARKVLERNAAILKKRSEELAPKGQEPKATTLGRLSDKYEKDAKRITSQDWDRTRKALRADQIKEKNQQSY
;
A
#
# COMPACT_ATOMS: atom_id res chain seq x y z
N LEU A 1 20.71 -13.08 -4.12
CA LEU A 1 20.81 -14.55 -4.06
C LEU A 1 19.65 -15.18 -3.29
N LEU A 2 19.32 -14.69 -2.09
CA LEU A 2 18.20 -15.15 -1.27
C LEU A 2 16.87 -15.37 -2.01
N VAL A 3 16.50 -14.49 -2.95
CA VAL A 3 15.27 -14.66 -3.75
C VAL A 3 15.37 -15.88 -4.66
N ILE A 4 16.49 -16.03 -5.39
CA ILE A 4 16.71 -17.14 -6.35
C ILE A 4 16.65 -18.50 -5.64
N GLU A 5 17.21 -18.60 -4.43
CA GLU A 5 17.23 -19.83 -3.63
C GLU A 5 15.85 -20.28 -3.15
N ARG A 6 14.86 -19.38 -3.13
CA ARG A 6 13.49 -19.67 -2.68
C ARG A 6 12.51 -19.99 -3.81
N LEU A 7 12.89 -19.70 -5.05
CA LEU A 7 12.09 -19.97 -6.23
C LEU A 7 12.26 -21.43 -6.70
N LYS A 8 11.20 -21.98 -7.27
CA LYS A 8 11.15 -23.33 -7.87
C LYS A 8 11.50 -23.28 -9.35
N GLY A 9 11.78 -24.44 -9.94
CA GLY A 9 12.25 -24.52 -11.34
C GLY A 9 11.26 -24.06 -12.41
N ASP A 10 9.97 -24.01 -12.09
CA ASP A 10 8.93 -23.48 -12.97
C ASP A 10 8.66 -21.98 -12.78
N ASP A 11 9.22 -21.36 -11.74
CA ASP A 11 9.14 -19.93 -11.54
C ASP A 11 9.98 -19.19 -12.58
N ILE A 12 9.51 -18.02 -12.98
CA ILE A 12 10.17 -17.17 -13.97
C ILE A 12 10.81 -16.00 -13.24
N VAL A 13 12.08 -15.74 -13.53
CA VAL A 13 12.81 -14.63 -12.95
C VAL A 13 13.52 -13.82 -14.03
N SER A 14 13.55 -12.51 -13.83
CA SER A 14 14.42 -11.60 -14.56
C SER A 14 15.19 -10.73 -13.57
N VAL A 15 16.40 -10.33 -13.95
CA VAL A 15 17.21 -9.37 -13.20
C VAL A 15 17.56 -8.24 -14.16
N VAL A 16 17.04 -7.06 -13.84
CA VAL A 16 17.31 -5.80 -14.54
C VAL A 16 18.21 -4.98 -13.63
N MET A 17 19.37 -4.61 -14.15
CA MET A 17 20.26 -3.63 -13.55
C MET A 17 19.97 -2.28 -14.19
N PHE A 18 19.95 -1.22 -13.39
CA PHE A 18 19.79 0.13 -13.92
C PHE A 18 20.69 1.10 -13.18
N ASP A 19 21.28 2.01 -13.94
CA ASP A 19 22.02 3.17 -13.45
C ASP A 19 21.66 4.39 -14.34
N HIS A 20 22.59 4.98 -15.10
CA HIS A 20 22.28 5.88 -16.21
C HIS A 20 21.74 5.16 -17.45
N ALA A 21 22.02 3.86 -17.57
CA ALA A 21 21.50 2.96 -18.59
C ALA A 21 20.69 1.83 -17.94
N VAL A 22 19.98 1.05 -18.75
CA VAL A 22 19.24 -0.12 -18.30
C VAL A 22 19.78 -1.34 -19.00
N GLU A 23 20.13 -2.37 -18.23
CA GLU A 23 20.68 -3.62 -18.72
C GLU A 23 19.91 -4.81 -18.14
N THR A 24 19.49 -5.73 -19.01
CA THR A 24 18.90 -7.01 -18.58
C THR A 24 20.00 -8.04 -18.39
N ILE A 25 20.50 -8.17 -17.16
CA ILE A 25 21.54 -9.13 -16.78
C ILE A 25 21.04 -10.58 -16.89
N VAL A 26 19.78 -10.80 -16.49
CA VAL A 26 19.09 -12.08 -16.60
C VAL A 26 17.76 -11.84 -17.31
N PRO A 27 17.64 -12.19 -18.60
CA PRO A 27 16.36 -12.14 -19.31
C PRO A 27 15.34 -13.04 -18.63
N ALA A 28 14.06 -12.64 -18.65
CA ALA A 28 12.98 -13.45 -18.13
C ALA A 28 13.04 -14.88 -18.70
N ALA A 29 13.21 -15.85 -17.81
CA ALA A 29 13.23 -17.27 -18.15
C ALA A 29 12.84 -18.11 -16.93
N ARG A 30 12.39 -19.34 -17.17
CA ARG A 30 12.19 -20.32 -16.10
C ARG A 30 13.51 -20.62 -15.39
N LEU A 31 13.45 -20.79 -14.08
CA LEU A 31 14.62 -20.94 -13.23
C LEU A 31 15.26 -22.34 -13.33
N ARG A 32 16.00 -22.59 -14.42
CA ARG A 32 16.69 -23.88 -14.65
C ARG A 32 18.17 -23.86 -14.24
N GLU A 33 18.82 -22.70 -14.32
CA GLU A 33 20.27 -22.53 -14.10
C GLU A 33 20.55 -21.55 -12.95
N GLN A 34 20.18 -21.95 -11.72
CA GLN A 34 20.31 -21.09 -10.54
C GLN A 34 21.73 -20.58 -10.31
N GLU A 35 22.75 -21.44 -10.47
CA GLU A 35 24.15 -21.04 -10.25
C GLU A 35 24.65 -20.06 -11.32
N ALA A 36 24.27 -20.24 -12.59
CA ALA A 36 24.63 -19.30 -13.66
C ALA A 36 24.01 -17.92 -13.41
N ILE A 37 22.76 -17.88 -12.96
CA ILE A 37 22.07 -16.64 -12.54
C ILE A 37 22.78 -16.01 -11.34
N ALA A 38 23.14 -16.81 -10.34
CA ALA A 38 23.86 -16.35 -9.16
C ALA A 38 25.21 -15.72 -9.52
N GLN A 39 25.95 -16.32 -10.45
CA GLN A 39 27.23 -15.79 -10.94
C GLN A 39 27.05 -14.45 -11.64
N ARG A 40 26.03 -14.31 -12.51
CA ARG A 40 25.73 -13.03 -13.17
C ARG A 40 25.36 -11.94 -12.16
N ILE A 41 24.56 -12.26 -11.14
CA ILE A 41 24.20 -11.32 -10.07
C ILE A 41 25.43 -10.89 -9.26
N ARG A 42 26.35 -11.83 -8.93
CA ARG A 42 27.60 -11.50 -8.21
C ARG A 42 28.54 -10.60 -9.02
N GLY A 43 28.41 -10.60 -10.35
CA GLY A 43 29.19 -9.74 -11.25
C GLY A 43 28.67 -8.30 -11.38
N ILE A 44 27.55 -7.95 -10.75
CA ILE A 44 27.00 -6.59 -10.77
C ILE A 44 27.96 -5.65 -10.05
N THR A 45 28.34 -4.57 -10.71
CA THR A 45 29.19 -3.51 -10.16
C THR A 45 28.40 -2.21 -10.03
N PRO A 46 28.69 -1.38 -9.02
CA PRO A 46 28.06 -0.06 -8.89
C PRO A 46 28.29 0.78 -10.16
N GLY A 47 27.21 1.34 -10.67
CA GLY A 47 27.21 2.27 -11.79
C GLY A 47 27.14 3.72 -11.33
N GLY A 48 26.77 4.60 -12.26
CA GLY A 48 26.65 6.04 -12.01
C GLY A 48 25.26 6.46 -11.52
N ARG A 49 24.58 7.24 -12.36
CA ARG A 49 23.27 7.87 -12.10
C ARG A 49 22.15 6.82 -11.86
N THR A 50 20.91 7.25 -11.68
CA THR A 50 19.77 6.38 -11.35
C THR A 50 18.55 6.69 -12.23
N ALA A 51 18.25 5.78 -13.15
CA ALA A 51 17.13 5.84 -14.09
C ALA A 51 15.96 4.94 -13.62
N ILE A 52 15.35 5.27 -12.48
CA ILE A 52 14.28 4.45 -11.86
C ILE A 52 13.16 4.14 -12.85
N TYR A 53 12.66 5.15 -13.56
CA TYR A 53 11.56 4.98 -14.50
C TYR A 53 11.88 3.92 -15.57
N ALA A 54 13.05 4.03 -16.20
CA ALA A 54 13.46 3.11 -17.26
C ALA A 54 13.73 1.69 -16.73
N GLY A 55 14.32 1.58 -15.54
CA GLY A 55 14.54 0.28 -14.89
C GLY A 55 13.23 -0.45 -14.59
N VAL A 56 12.22 0.27 -14.09
CA VAL A 56 10.89 -0.28 -13.82
C VAL A 56 10.17 -0.63 -15.12
N GLU A 57 10.22 0.23 -16.14
CA GLU A 57 9.63 -0.03 -17.45
C GLU A 57 10.20 -1.31 -18.09
N GLU A 58 11.52 -1.50 -18.03
CA GLU A 58 12.16 -2.73 -18.49
C GLU A 58 11.75 -3.93 -17.64
N GLY A 59 11.65 -3.78 -16.31
CA GLY A 59 11.13 -4.81 -15.42
C GLY A 59 9.71 -5.26 -15.81
N LEU A 60 8.81 -4.31 -16.07
CA LEU A 60 7.45 -4.59 -16.55
C LEU A 60 7.49 -5.34 -17.88
N ARG A 61 8.31 -4.89 -18.83
CA ARG A 61 8.47 -5.55 -20.13
C ARG A 61 8.96 -6.99 -20.00
N GLN A 62 9.84 -7.27 -19.04
CA GLN A 62 10.33 -8.63 -18.76
C GLN A 62 9.22 -9.51 -18.20
N VAL A 63 8.43 -9.01 -17.24
CA VAL A 63 7.27 -9.73 -16.68
C VAL A 63 6.23 -10.04 -17.77
N GLN A 64 5.92 -9.07 -18.64
CA GLN A 64 4.92 -9.23 -19.71
C GLN A 64 5.22 -10.35 -20.70
N LYS A 65 6.49 -10.74 -20.89
CA LYS A 65 6.87 -11.86 -21.80
C LYS A 65 6.27 -13.20 -21.37
N PHE A 66 5.99 -13.37 -20.08
CA PHE A 66 5.44 -14.60 -19.51
C PHE A 66 4.24 -14.34 -18.62
N GLN A 67 3.63 -13.15 -18.75
CA GLN A 67 2.52 -12.76 -17.92
C GLN A 67 1.36 -13.74 -18.09
N SER A 68 0.83 -14.20 -16.96
CA SER A 68 -0.31 -15.09 -16.89
C SER A 68 -1.03 -14.87 -15.57
N ALA A 69 -2.35 -14.95 -15.59
CA ALA A 69 -3.15 -14.94 -14.37
C ALA A 69 -2.91 -16.19 -13.50
N ALA A 70 -2.30 -17.25 -14.06
CA ALA A 70 -1.84 -18.39 -13.28
C ALA A 70 -0.55 -18.12 -12.47
N TYR A 71 0.07 -16.95 -12.62
CA TYR A 71 1.30 -16.57 -11.93
C TYR A 71 1.09 -15.32 -11.07
N ALA A 72 1.79 -15.25 -9.94
CA ALA A 72 1.90 -14.00 -9.19
C ALA A 72 2.88 -13.05 -9.89
N ASN A 73 2.37 -12.23 -10.80
CA ASN A 73 3.17 -11.24 -11.53
C ASN A 73 3.58 -10.10 -10.59
N ARG A 74 4.89 -9.82 -10.48
CA ARG A 74 5.42 -8.84 -9.52
C ARG A 74 6.70 -8.20 -10.05
N VAL A 75 6.89 -6.91 -9.78
CA VAL A 75 8.19 -6.22 -9.88
C VAL A 75 8.62 -5.80 -8.48
N ILE A 76 9.89 -6.08 -8.15
CA ILE A 76 10.53 -5.58 -6.93
C ILE A 76 11.66 -4.65 -7.34
N LEU A 77 11.52 -3.37 -7.01
CA LEU A 77 12.50 -2.32 -7.24
C LEU A 77 13.32 -2.09 -5.96
N LEU A 78 14.63 -2.21 -6.05
CA LEU A 78 15.56 -1.83 -4.98
C LEU A 78 16.39 -0.62 -5.46
N SER A 79 16.46 0.45 -4.65
CA SER A 79 17.26 1.62 -4.98
C SER A 79 17.76 2.33 -3.71
N ASP A 80 18.99 2.82 -3.76
CA ASP A 80 19.64 3.64 -2.73
C ASP A 80 19.87 5.10 -3.17
N GLY A 81 19.54 5.45 -4.43
CA GLY A 81 19.89 6.71 -5.06
C GLY A 81 18.71 7.58 -5.50
N LEU A 82 19.00 8.86 -5.75
CA LEU A 82 18.05 9.82 -6.30
C LEU A 82 17.79 9.53 -7.78
N ALA A 83 16.53 9.37 -8.18
CA ALA A 83 16.17 9.31 -9.59
C ALA A 83 16.57 10.61 -10.29
N ASN A 84 17.55 10.54 -11.16
CA ASN A 84 18.19 11.71 -11.76
C ASN A 84 18.40 11.53 -13.29
N VAL A 85 17.80 10.49 -13.89
CA VAL A 85 17.77 10.22 -15.33
C VAL A 85 16.36 9.82 -15.74
N GLY A 86 15.85 10.42 -16.82
CA GLY A 86 14.51 10.17 -17.35
C GLY A 86 13.39 10.90 -16.59
N PRO A 87 12.12 10.55 -16.83
CA PRO A 87 11.01 11.05 -16.03
C PRO A 87 11.26 10.75 -14.56
N SER A 88 11.27 11.80 -13.73
CA SER A 88 11.73 11.73 -12.35
C SER A 88 10.84 12.55 -11.41
N THR A 89 9.63 12.89 -11.84
CA THR A 89 8.65 13.56 -10.98
C THR A 89 7.74 12.55 -10.31
N ALA A 90 7.18 12.90 -9.15
CA ALA A 90 6.21 12.06 -8.47
C ALA A 90 4.96 11.75 -9.32
N ALA A 91 4.60 12.65 -10.24
CA ALA A 91 3.50 12.42 -11.18
C ALA A 91 3.86 11.35 -12.22
N ASP A 92 5.04 11.42 -12.82
CA ASP A 92 5.50 10.43 -13.81
C ASP A 92 5.55 9.02 -13.21
N LEU A 93 6.06 8.91 -11.98
CA LEU A 93 6.14 7.63 -11.28
C LEU A 93 4.77 7.12 -10.81
N ALA A 94 3.84 8.01 -10.49
CA ALA A 94 2.45 7.63 -10.23
C ALA A 94 1.75 7.13 -11.51
N ASP A 95 2.00 7.74 -12.67
CA ASP A 95 1.48 7.26 -13.95
C ASP A 95 2.06 5.90 -14.34
N LEU A 96 3.37 5.70 -14.14
CA LEU A 96 4.00 4.40 -14.30
C LEU A 96 3.39 3.34 -13.38
N GLY A 97 3.16 3.69 -12.11
CA GLY A 97 2.51 2.82 -11.14
C GLY A 97 1.08 2.46 -11.53
N ARG A 98 0.25 3.43 -11.93
CA ARG A 98 -1.11 3.18 -12.43
C ARG A 98 -1.10 2.26 -13.63
N ARG A 99 -0.14 2.43 -14.55
CA ARG A 99 0.02 1.55 -15.72
C ARG A 99 0.37 0.12 -15.28
N ALA A 100 1.35 -0.03 -14.38
CA ALA A 100 1.73 -1.32 -13.83
C ALA A 100 0.57 -2.02 -13.11
N GLY A 101 -0.18 -1.30 -12.26
CA GLY A 101 -1.38 -1.80 -11.61
C GLY A 101 -2.50 -2.17 -12.61
N SER A 102 -2.67 -1.40 -13.68
CA SER A 102 -3.64 -1.71 -14.74
C SER A 102 -3.30 -2.97 -15.53
N LEU A 103 -2.00 -3.32 -15.58
CA LEU A 103 -1.50 -4.56 -16.13
C LEU A 103 -1.57 -5.71 -15.12
N GLY A 104 -2.03 -5.52 -13.88
CA GLY A 104 -2.01 -6.57 -12.86
C GLY A 104 -0.60 -6.91 -12.36
N ILE A 105 0.35 -5.97 -12.45
CA ILE A 105 1.74 -6.13 -12.03
C ILE A 105 2.06 -5.09 -10.94
N PRO A 106 1.80 -5.39 -9.66
CA PRO A 106 2.19 -4.50 -8.56
C PRO A 106 3.71 -4.27 -8.53
N VAL A 107 4.12 -3.06 -8.15
CA VAL A 107 5.54 -2.69 -8.02
C VAL A 107 5.86 -2.46 -6.54
N THR A 108 6.56 -3.40 -5.93
CA THR A 108 7.10 -3.20 -4.59
C THR A 108 8.41 -2.43 -4.69
N THR A 109 8.57 -1.40 -3.87
CA THR A 109 9.75 -0.55 -3.85
C THR A 109 10.47 -0.66 -2.51
N ILE A 110 11.78 -0.82 -2.53
CA ILE A 110 12.64 -0.93 -1.36
C ILE A 110 13.67 0.20 -1.47
N GLY A 111 13.56 1.18 -0.58
CA GLY A 111 14.52 2.27 -0.47
C GLY A 111 15.60 1.93 0.54
N LEU A 112 16.87 1.87 0.10
CA LEU A 112 18.01 1.55 0.95
C LEU A 112 18.78 2.83 1.33
N GLY A 113 19.11 2.98 2.61
CA GLY A 113 19.87 4.14 3.10
C GLY A 113 19.08 5.44 3.05
N LEU A 114 19.77 6.58 3.14
CA LEU A 114 19.13 7.89 3.26
C LEU A 114 19.13 8.71 1.96
N ASP A 115 19.75 8.21 0.90
CA ASP A 115 20.01 9.01 -0.31
C ASP A 115 19.01 8.77 -1.46
N TYR A 116 18.01 7.89 -1.28
CA TYR A 116 16.97 7.68 -2.29
C TYR A 116 15.84 8.71 -2.21
N ASN A 117 15.08 8.90 -3.30
CA ASN A 117 13.91 9.77 -3.27
C ASN A 117 12.64 8.97 -2.91
N GLU A 118 12.19 9.11 -1.67
CA GLU A 118 11.04 8.39 -1.14
C GLU A 118 9.70 8.84 -1.73
N ASP A 119 9.55 10.09 -2.17
CA ASP A 119 8.29 10.53 -2.79
C ASP A 119 8.07 9.80 -4.11
N LEU A 120 9.14 9.58 -4.89
CA LEU A 120 9.06 8.84 -6.15
C LEU A 120 8.73 7.36 -5.91
N MET A 121 9.48 6.72 -5.01
CA MET A 121 9.33 5.30 -4.68
C MET A 121 7.95 5.00 -4.10
N THR A 122 7.49 5.82 -3.14
CA THR A 122 6.18 5.65 -2.51
C THR A 122 5.03 5.90 -3.48
N ARG A 123 5.14 6.85 -4.41
CA ARG A 123 4.09 7.11 -5.42
C ARG A 123 3.99 5.98 -6.44
N LEU A 124 5.12 5.43 -6.88
CA LEU A 124 5.15 4.27 -7.75
C LEU A 124 4.48 3.05 -7.08
N ALA A 125 4.86 2.76 -5.83
CA ALA A 125 4.28 1.64 -5.08
C ALA A 125 2.78 1.81 -4.85
N LEU A 126 2.37 2.97 -4.32
CA LEU A 126 0.96 3.25 -4.04
C LEU A 126 0.08 3.11 -5.29
N ALA A 127 0.50 3.74 -6.38
CA ALA A 127 -0.27 3.77 -7.62
C ALA A 127 -0.38 2.40 -8.32
N SER A 128 0.50 1.46 -7.99
CA SER A 128 0.47 0.08 -8.51
C SER A 128 -0.17 -0.94 -7.57
N ASP A 129 -0.68 -0.51 -6.39
CA ASP A 129 -1.05 -1.38 -5.26
C ASP A 129 0.11 -2.30 -4.80
N GLY A 130 1.35 -1.85 -4.98
CA GLY A 130 2.57 -2.52 -4.53
C GLY A 130 3.05 -2.04 -3.15
N ASN A 131 4.05 -2.71 -2.58
CA ASN A 131 4.52 -2.38 -1.24
C ASN A 131 5.64 -1.32 -1.23
N HIS A 132 5.88 -0.66 -0.09
CA HIS A 132 7.07 0.16 0.10
C HIS A 132 7.76 -0.16 1.42
N ALA A 133 9.06 -0.38 1.37
CA ALA A 133 9.88 -0.59 2.56
C ALA A 133 11.04 0.38 2.57
N PHE A 134 11.20 1.09 3.69
CA PHE A 134 12.42 1.82 4.00
C PHE A 134 13.37 0.90 4.79
N VAL A 135 14.57 0.73 4.28
CA VAL A 135 15.63 -0.06 4.89
C VAL A 135 16.83 0.85 5.14
N GLU A 136 17.11 1.14 6.41
CA GLU A 136 18.22 2.03 6.77
C GLU A 136 19.58 1.35 6.55
N LYS A 137 19.68 0.05 6.88
CA LYS A 137 20.93 -0.71 6.78
C LYS A 137 20.79 -1.99 5.94
N PRO A 138 21.79 -2.37 5.14
CA PRO A 138 21.70 -3.52 4.23
C PRO A 138 21.34 -4.84 4.90
N GLU A 139 21.69 -5.04 6.18
CA GLU A 139 21.44 -6.28 6.91
C GLU A 139 19.93 -6.57 7.06
N ASP A 140 19.10 -5.52 7.05
CA ASP A 140 17.65 -5.62 7.19
C ASP A 140 16.95 -5.97 5.85
N LEU A 141 17.64 -5.87 4.70
CA LEU A 141 17.07 -6.20 3.38
C LEU A 141 16.57 -7.65 3.34
N ASN A 142 17.32 -8.58 3.95
CA ASN A 142 16.97 -9.99 3.96
C ASN A 142 15.61 -10.24 4.61
N ARG A 143 15.24 -9.47 5.63
CA ARG A 143 13.93 -9.57 6.29
C ARG A 143 12.82 -9.10 5.35
N ILE A 144 13.01 -7.96 4.70
CA ILE A 144 12.03 -7.38 3.77
C ILE A 144 11.82 -8.27 2.56
N PHE A 145 12.89 -8.75 1.91
CA PHE A 145 12.77 -9.67 0.77
C PHE A 145 12.07 -10.97 1.13
N ARG A 146 12.32 -11.53 2.34
CA ARG A 146 11.62 -12.74 2.80
C ARG A 146 10.13 -12.49 3.00
N ALA A 147 9.76 -11.34 3.56
CA ALA A 147 8.36 -10.98 3.78
C ALA A 147 7.63 -10.78 2.46
N GLU A 148 8.18 -9.96 1.56
CA GLU A 148 7.60 -9.71 0.23
C GLU A 148 7.47 -11.01 -0.58
N LEU A 149 8.51 -11.85 -0.60
CA LEU A 149 8.44 -13.12 -1.32
C LEU A 149 7.43 -14.08 -0.68
N GLY A 150 7.27 -14.04 0.65
CA GLY A 150 6.24 -14.80 1.36
C GLY A 150 4.83 -14.38 0.93
N ASP A 151 4.58 -13.08 0.84
CA ASP A 151 3.30 -12.53 0.37
C ASP A 151 3.02 -12.95 -1.08
N VAL A 152 4.00 -12.80 -1.98
CA VAL A 152 3.87 -13.20 -3.39
C VAL A 152 3.57 -14.69 -3.54
N LEU A 153 4.33 -15.55 -2.83
CA LEU A 153 4.19 -17.00 -2.91
C LEU A 153 2.91 -17.54 -2.25
N SER A 154 2.22 -16.72 -1.44
CA SER A 154 0.96 -17.09 -0.77
C SER A 154 -0.26 -16.36 -1.35
N THR A 155 -0.14 -15.82 -2.56
CA THR A 155 -1.24 -15.12 -3.26
C THR A 155 -2.42 -16.06 -3.51
N VAL A 156 -3.61 -15.68 -3.04
CA VAL A 156 -4.87 -16.44 -3.19
C VAL A 156 -5.89 -15.73 -4.08
N ALA A 157 -5.71 -14.44 -4.33
CA ALA A 157 -6.54 -13.68 -5.27
C ALA A 157 -5.70 -12.62 -5.99
N GLN A 158 -5.98 -12.45 -7.28
CA GLN A 158 -5.31 -11.48 -8.15
C GLN A 158 -6.34 -10.67 -8.94
N GLU A 159 -5.91 -9.53 -9.48
CA GLU A 159 -6.73 -8.68 -10.36
C GLU A 159 -8.10 -8.38 -9.72
N ILE A 160 -8.08 -8.01 -8.44
CA ILE A 160 -9.28 -7.82 -7.65
C ILE A 160 -9.91 -6.49 -8.06
N GLU A 161 -11.12 -6.55 -8.61
CA GLU A 161 -11.96 -5.38 -8.87
C GLU A 161 -13.11 -5.35 -7.88
N ILE A 162 -13.27 -4.22 -7.18
CA ILE A 162 -14.38 -3.95 -6.29
C ILE A 162 -15.28 -2.89 -6.94
N GLU A 163 -16.54 -3.25 -7.17
CA GLU A 163 -17.60 -2.33 -7.57
C GLU A 163 -18.61 -2.19 -6.42
N ILE A 164 -18.76 -0.99 -5.89
CA ILE A 164 -19.77 -0.64 -4.89
C ILE A 164 -20.88 0.11 -5.60
N ARG A 165 -22.09 -0.45 -5.57
CA ARG A 165 -23.30 0.13 -6.16
C ARG A 165 -24.17 0.71 -5.05
N ILE A 166 -24.19 2.03 -4.97
CA ILE A 166 -24.86 2.78 -3.91
C ILE A 166 -26.35 2.82 -4.23
N LYS A 167 -27.20 2.58 -3.22
CA LYS A 167 -28.66 2.60 -3.40
C LYS A 167 -29.17 4.04 -3.45
N GLN A 168 -30.34 4.22 -4.06
CA GLN A 168 -30.99 5.53 -4.15
C GLN A 168 -31.18 6.15 -2.76
N GLY A 169 -30.95 7.47 -2.66
CA GLY A 169 -31.05 8.21 -1.39
C GLY A 169 -29.72 8.31 -0.63
N TYR A 170 -28.67 7.64 -1.12
CA TYR A 170 -27.30 7.73 -0.61
C TYR A 170 -26.36 8.27 -1.68
N ARG A 171 -25.28 8.94 -1.25
CA ARG A 171 -24.20 9.41 -2.11
C ARG A 171 -22.84 9.12 -1.49
N PRO A 172 -21.80 8.84 -2.30
CA PRO A 172 -20.45 8.70 -1.79
C PRO A 172 -19.90 10.08 -1.40
N VAL A 173 -19.31 10.17 -0.21
CA VAL A 173 -18.64 11.38 0.28
C VAL A 173 -17.15 11.30 -0.04
N ARG A 174 -16.50 10.22 0.41
CA ARG A 174 -15.08 9.98 0.17
C ARG A 174 -14.71 8.52 0.36
N ILE A 175 -13.61 8.13 -0.28
CA ILE A 175 -12.92 6.85 -0.07
C ILE A 175 -11.68 7.16 0.75
N LEU A 176 -11.42 6.38 1.81
CA LEU A 176 -10.24 6.55 2.65
C LEU A 176 -9.17 5.51 2.30
N GLY A 177 -7.91 5.96 2.25
CA GLY A 177 -6.73 5.09 2.09
C GLY A 177 -6.45 4.58 0.68
N ARG A 178 -7.39 4.69 -0.27
CA ARG A 178 -7.26 4.15 -1.63
C ARG A 178 -7.82 5.09 -2.69
N GLU A 179 -7.25 5.03 -3.89
CA GLU A 179 -7.82 5.69 -5.07
C GLU A 179 -9.01 4.88 -5.61
N ALA A 180 -10.09 5.57 -5.98
CA ALA A 180 -11.27 4.97 -6.58
C ALA A 180 -11.85 5.89 -7.65
N LYS A 181 -12.44 5.28 -8.68
CA LYS A 181 -13.23 5.99 -9.69
C LYS A 181 -14.68 6.05 -9.24
N VAL A 182 -15.21 7.26 -9.08
CA VAL A 182 -16.60 7.49 -8.72
C VAL A 182 -17.37 7.96 -9.96
N GLU A 183 -18.41 7.23 -10.33
CA GLU A 183 -19.30 7.50 -11.47
C GLU A 183 -20.76 7.44 -10.99
N GLY A 184 -21.31 8.56 -10.55
CA GLY A 184 -22.67 8.63 -10.04
C GLY A 184 -22.85 7.78 -8.77
N ASP A 185 -23.66 6.73 -8.88
CA ASP A 185 -23.95 5.76 -7.82
C ASP A 185 -22.97 4.59 -7.77
N ARG A 186 -21.92 4.58 -8.60
CA ARG A 186 -20.91 3.51 -8.65
C ARG A 186 -19.56 4.00 -8.20
N VAL A 187 -18.95 3.24 -7.28
CA VAL A 187 -17.54 3.40 -6.89
C VAL A 187 -16.79 2.16 -7.35
N ARG A 188 -15.75 2.35 -8.16
CA ARG A 188 -14.88 1.26 -8.62
C ARG A 188 -13.46 1.48 -8.15
N LEU A 189 -12.85 0.43 -7.64
CA LEU A 189 -11.43 0.42 -7.32
C LEU A 189 -10.82 -0.93 -7.64
N ARG A 190 -9.49 -0.95 -7.76
CA ARG A 190 -8.71 -2.15 -7.98
C ARG A 190 -7.82 -2.42 -6.78
N MET A 191 -7.59 -3.69 -6.50
CA MET A 191 -6.52 -4.17 -5.64
C MET A 191 -5.71 -5.18 -6.46
N GLY A 192 -4.39 -5.12 -6.35
CA GLY A 192 -3.48 -5.93 -7.13
C GLY A 192 -3.58 -7.41 -6.75
N GLN A 193 -3.14 -7.74 -5.55
CA GLN A 193 -3.07 -9.11 -5.05
C GLN A 193 -3.43 -9.18 -3.57
N LEU A 194 -3.95 -10.34 -3.14
CA LEU A 194 -4.23 -10.67 -1.75
C LEU A 194 -3.54 -11.99 -1.40
N ALA A 195 -2.68 -11.95 -0.38
CA ALA A 195 -2.05 -13.15 0.18
C ALA A 195 -2.96 -13.84 1.19
N ALA A 196 -2.78 -15.15 1.41
CA ALA A 196 -3.64 -15.99 2.25
C ALA A 196 -3.77 -15.47 3.71
N ALA A 197 -2.69 -14.89 4.25
CA ALA A 197 -2.65 -14.35 5.61
C ALA A 197 -2.94 -12.85 5.69
N GLN A 198 -3.33 -12.22 4.56
CA GLN A 198 -3.63 -10.79 4.50
C GLN A 198 -5.14 -10.56 4.49
N GLU A 199 -5.53 -9.46 5.14
CA GLU A 199 -6.87 -8.89 5.02
C GLU A 199 -6.73 -7.49 4.43
N LYS A 200 -7.51 -7.22 3.38
CA LYS A 200 -7.62 -5.89 2.78
C LYS A 200 -9.07 -5.43 2.85
N TYR A 201 -9.26 -4.14 3.13
CA TYR A 201 -10.57 -3.52 3.26
C TYR A 201 -10.68 -2.21 2.47
N VAL A 202 -11.92 -1.79 2.21
CA VAL A 202 -12.26 -0.51 1.60
C VAL A 202 -13.14 0.25 2.57
N ILE A 203 -12.79 1.51 2.83
CA ILE A 203 -13.61 2.41 3.65
C ILE A 203 -14.23 3.44 2.71
N LEU A 204 -15.56 3.39 2.60
CA LEU A 204 -16.37 4.34 1.86
C LEU A 204 -17.29 5.07 2.84
N GLU A 205 -17.14 6.38 2.91
CA GLU A 205 -18.07 7.24 3.64
C GLU A 205 -19.28 7.53 2.75
N LEU A 206 -20.47 7.24 3.24
CA LEU A 206 -21.74 7.49 2.58
C LEU A 206 -22.53 8.53 3.37
N GLU A 207 -23.19 9.42 2.64
CA GLU A 207 -24.19 10.33 3.19
C GLU A 207 -25.56 9.93 2.63
N GLY A 208 -26.57 9.89 3.50
CA GLY A 208 -27.92 9.47 3.14
C GLY A 208 -28.98 10.38 3.71
N GLN A 209 -30.20 10.27 3.15
CA GLN A 209 -31.36 10.94 3.72
C GLN A 209 -31.73 10.33 5.08
N ALA A 210 -32.13 11.19 6.02
CA ALA A 210 -32.63 10.74 7.32
C ALA A 210 -33.86 9.86 7.11
N ALA A 211 -33.74 8.59 7.50
CA ALA A 211 -34.85 7.66 7.40
C ALA A 211 -35.96 8.06 8.37
N THR A 212 -37.20 8.10 7.88
CA THR A 212 -38.37 8.53 8.66
C THR A 212 -38.96 7.41 9.52
N ARG A 213 -38.47 6.18 9.38
CA ARG A 213 -38.94 4.99 10.11
C ARG A 213 -37.76 4.11 10.48
N SER A 214 -37.78 3.59 11.70
CA SER A 214 -36.82 2.59 12.15
C SER A 214 -36.92 1.30 11.34
N GLY A 215 -35.81 0.60 11.17
CA GLY A 215 -35.72 -0.65 10.42
C GLY A 215 -34.42 -0.79 9.64
N THR A 216 -34.26 -1.93 8.98
CA THR A 216 -33.08 -2.20 8.14
C THR A 216 -33.28 -1.63 6.74
N VAL A 217 -32.29 -0.90 6.24
CA VAL A 217 -32.26 -0.33 4.88
C VAL A 217 -31.05 -0.83 4.12
N ASP A 218 -31.23 -1.13 2.84
CA ASP A 218 -30.13 -1.47 1.94
C ASP A 218 -29.44 -0.16 1.50
N VAL A 219 -28.14 -0.02 1.77
CA VAL A 219 -27.38 1.21 1.46
C VAL A 219 -26.50 1.04 0.23
N ALA A 220 -26.00 -0.17 -0.02
CA ALA A 220 -25.19 -0.49 -1.20
C ALA A 220 -25.24 -1.99 -1.52
N GLU A 221 -24.75 -2.36 -2.70
CA GLU A 221 -24.34 -3.71 -3.05
C GLU A 221 -22.84 -3.67 -3.36
N VAL A 222 -22.05 -4.53 -2.71
CA VAL A 222 -20.63 -4.70 -3.02
C VAL A 222 -20.48 -5.91 -3.91
N VAL A 223 -19.75 -5.74 -5.01
CA VAL A 223 -19.39 -6.79 -5.95
C VAL A 223 -17.88 -6.86 -6.01
N ALA A 224 -17.32 -8.01 -5.67
CA ALA A 224 -15.91 -8.31 -5.84
C ALA A 224 -15.74 -9.33 -6.96
N SER A 225 -14.88 -9.04 -7.93
CA SER A 225 -14.41 -10.01 -8.92
C SER A 225 -12.91 -10.13 -8.85
N TYR A 226 -12.39 -11.35 -8.94
CA TYR A 226 -10.96 -11.62 -8.81
C TYR A 226 -10.59 -12.87 -9.59
N HIS A 227 -9.32 -12.99 -9.95
CA HIS A 227 -8.76 -14.23 -10.47
C HIS A 227 -8.29 -15.12 -9.31
N ASP A 228 -8.75 -16.38 -9.31
CA ASP A 228 -8.28 -17.43 -8.41
C ASP A 228 -7.14 -18.20 -9.11
N PRO A 229 -5.87 -18.03 -8.69
CA PRO A 229 -4.73 -18.64 -9.37
C PRO A 229 -4.71 -20.17 -9.27
N ASP A 230 -5.29 -20.75 -8.22
CA ASP A 230 -5.36 -22.21 -8.03
C ASP A 230 -6.39 -22.83 -8.98
N ARG A 231 -7.56 -22.18 -9.11
CA ARG A 231 -8.63 -22.63 -10.02
C ARG A 231 -8.43 -22.17 -11.47
N LYS A 232 -7.52 -21.22 -11.70
CA LYS A 232 -7.25 -20.56 -12.99
C LYS A 232 -8.50 -19.96 -13.61
N GLN A 233 -9.38 -19.39 -12.78
CA GLN A 233 -10.69 -18.91 -13.20
C GLN A 233 -11.05 -17.60 -12.50
N GLN A 234 -11.81 -16.76 -13.20
CA GLN A 234 -12.44 -15.60 -12.59
C GLN A 234 -13.51 -16.06 -11.59
N GLN A 235 -13.47 -15.50 -10.39
CA GLN A 235 -14.49 -15.65 -9.37
C GLN A 235 -15.21 -14.33 -9.19
N LYS A 236 -16.45 -14.40 -8.72
CA LYS A 236 -17.26 -13.23 -8.40
C LYS A 236 -18.07 -13.50 -7.14
N ALA A 237 -18.04 -12.57 -6.21
CA ALA A 237 -18.85 -12.56 -5.01
C ALA A 237 -19.62 -11.24 -4.94
N SER A 238 -20.82 -11.28 -4.39
CA SER A 238 -21.57 -10.07 -4.09
C SER A 238 -22.31 -10.18 -2.77
N LYS A 239 -22.34 -9.08 -2.02
CA LYS A 239 -23.07 -8.95 -0.77
C LYS A 239 -23.77 -7.60 -0.69
N PRO A 240 -25.04 -7.55 -0.25
CA PRO A 240 -25.66 -6.29 0.12
C PRO A 240 -25.01 -5.71 1.37
N VAL A 241 -24.93 -4.40 1.44
CA VAL A 241 -24.57 -3.64 2.64
C VAL A 241 -25.85 -3.02 3.18
N LYS A 242 -26.11 -3.26 4.45
CA LYS A 242 -27.32 -2.81 5.13
C LYS A 242 -26.94 -1.89 6.29
N ALA A 243 -27.81 -0.93 6.58
CA ALA A 243 -27.73 -0.11 7.77
C ALA A 243 -29.02 -0.30 8.58
N GLU A 244 -28.91 -0.21 9.90
CA GLU A 244 -30.06 -0.14 10.78
C GLU A 244 -30.37 1.31 11.12
N VAL A 245 -31.63 1.70 10.92
CA VAL A 245 -32.15 3.00 11.31
C VAL A 245 -32.63 2.90 12.75
N ALA A 246 -31.83 3.45 13.65
CA ALA A 246 -32.13 3.53 15.08
C ALA A 246 -33.12 4.66 15.41
N ALA A 247 -33.83 4.54 16.53
CA ALA A 247 -34.77 5.56 17.00
C ALA A 247 -34.09 6.68 17.79
N SER A 248 -32.85 6.47 18.25
CA SER A 248 -32.10 7.43 19.05
C SER A 248 -30.60 7.42 18.76
N GLN A 249 -29.92 8.53 19.07
CA GLN A 249 -28.47 8.65 18.94
C GLN A 249 -27.72 7.63 19.84
N ALA A 250 -28.25 7.34 21.03
CA ALA A 250 -27.64 6.40 21.96
C ALA A 250 -27.63 4.95 21.41
N GLU A 251 -28.67 4.56 20.67
CA GLU A 251 -28.71 3.25 19.99
C GLU A 251 -27.66 3.17 18.88
N VAL A 252 -27.47 4.24 18.09
CA VAL A 252 -26.43 4.32 17.04
C VAL A 252 -25.03 4.17 17.65
N GLU A 253 -24.77 4.87 18.76
CA GLU A 253 -23.49 4.79 19.46
C GLU A 253 -23.24 3.39 20.03
N ALA A 254 -24.27 2.74 20.56
CA ALA A 254 -24.18 1.38 21.08
C ALA A 254 -23.96 0.32 19.98
N SER A 255 -24.48 0.54 18.76
CA SER A 255 -24.34 -0.37 17.62
C SER A 255 -23.11 -0.08 16.75
N THR A 256 -22.26 0.88 17.13
CA THR A 256 -21.09 1.27 16.34
C THR A 256 -20.08 0.12 16.26
N ASP A 257 -19.70 -0.25 15.04
CA ASP A 257 -18.65 -1.22 14.79
C ASP A 257 -17.28 -0.62 15.15
N ARG A 258 -16.69 -1.13 16.23
CA ARG A 258 -15.43 -0.61 16.78
C ARG A 258 -14.24 -0.93 15.89
N GLU A 259 -14.24 -2.05 15.19
CA GLU A 259 -13.14 -2.46 14.31
C GLU A 259 -13.13 -1.56 13.07
N VAL A 260 -14.30 -1.33 12.47
CA VAL A 260 -14.46 -0.39 11.35
C VAL A 260 -14.06 1.02 11.77
N MET A 261 -14.52 1.52 12.91
CA MET A 261 -14.16 2.87 13.38
C MET A 261 -12.68 3.00 13.74
N SER A 262 -12.04 1.92 14.19
CA SER A 262 -10.58 1.89 14.39
C SER A 262 -9.87 2.03 13.05
N ALA A 263 -10.26 1.25 12.03
CA ALA A 263 -9.71 1.35 10.68
C ALA A 263 -9.91 2.74 10.06
N VAL A 264 -11.10 3.33 10.20
CA VAL A 264 -11.40 4.72 9.78
C VAL A 264 -10.44 5.71 10.45
N THR A 265 -10.23 5.56 11.76
CA THR A 265 -9.35 6.44 12.53
C THR A 265 -7.90 6.33 12.05
N VAL A 266 -7.41 5.12 11.77
CA VAL A 266 -6.06 4.90 11.20
C VAL A 266 -5.89 5.62 9.86
N GLN A 267 -6.86 5.50 8.94
CA GLN A 267 -6.73 6.12 7.62
C GLN A 267 -6.76 7.65 7.70
N ILE A 268 -7.66 8.24 8.50
CA ILE A 268 -7.69 9.69 8.72
C ILE A 268 -6.39 10.17 9.36
N ALA A 269 -5.88 9.45 10.37
CA ALA A 269 -4.63 9.80 11.02
C ALA A 269 -3.43 9.72 10.05
N THR A 270 -3.47 8.77 9.11
CA THR A 270 -2.46 8.63 8.06
C THR A 270 -2.47 9.83 7.10
N GLU A 271 -3.65 10.30 6.69
CA GLU A 271 -3.79 11.51 5.85
C GLU A 271 -3.25 12.76 6.55
N GLU A 272 -3.56 12.94 7.85
CA GLU A 272 -3.01 14.07 8.62
C GLU A 272 -1.49 13.96 8.82
N SER A 273 -0.95 12.74 8.94
CA SER A 273 0.50 12.52 8.97
C SER A 273 1.16 12.93 7.64
N GLU A 274 0.55 12.59 6.50
CA GLU A 274 1.04 13.04 5.18
C GLU A 274 1.04 14.56 5.07
N ARG A 275 -0.03 15.21 5.57
CA ARG A 275 -0.11 16.67 5.63
C ARG A 275 0.99 17.26 6.51
N ALA A 276 1.32 16.65 7.65
CA ALA A 276 2.41 17.11 8.49
C ALA A 276 3.76 17.06 7.76
N VAL A 277 4.04 15.99 7.00
CA VAL A 277 5.23 15.91 6.14
C VAL A 277 5.26 17.07 5.13
N LEU A 278 4.15 17.32 4.44
CA LEU A 278 4.05 18.42 3.46
C LEU A 278 4.24 19.81 4.08
N LEU A 279 3.71 20.04 5.29
CA LEU A 279 3.93 21.28 6.04
C LEU A 279 5.42 21.44 6.40
N ARG A 280 6.05 20.35 6.86
CA ARG A 280 7.47 20.37 7.24
C ARG A 280 8.38 20.62 6.04
N ASP A 281 8.08 20.02 4.89
CA ASP A 281 8.81 20.22 3.63
C ASP A 281 8.71 21.67 3.14
N LYS A 282 7.61 22.37 3.45
CA LYS A 282 7.42 23.81 3.18
C LYS A 282 8.09 24.73 4.21
N GLY A 283 8.84 24.18 5.17
CA GLY A 283 9.47 24.93 6.26
C GLY A 283 8.50 25.33 7.39
N GLN A 284 7.25 24.88 7.36
CA GLN A 284 6.24 25.16 8.41
C GLN A 284 6.36 24.14 9.56
N ILE A 285 7.54 24.12 10.20
CA ILE A 285 7.93 23.08 11.19
C ILE A 285 6.96 23.01 12.37
N GLU A 286 6.64 24.15 12.98
CA GLU A 286 5.77 24.18 14.16
C GLU A 286 4.34 23.76 13.85
N GLU A 287 3.84 24.10 12.66
CA GLU A 287 2.50 23.66 12.24
C GLU A 287 2.48 22.16 11.95
N ALA A 288 3.54 21.62 11.32
CA ALA A 288 3.70 20.18 11.14
C ALA A 288 3.73 19.43 12.48
N ARG A 289 4.48 19.94 13.47
CA ARG A 289 4.52 19.39 14.83
C ARG A 289 3.13 19.38 15.46
N LYS A 290 2.41 20.50 15.44
CA LYS A 290 1.05 20.60 16.00
C LYS A 290 0.08 19.64 15.34
N VAL A 291 0.20 19.40 14.02
CA VAL A 291 -0.63 18.39 13.34
C VAL A 291 -0.38 17.00 13.91
N LEU A 292 0.88 16.57 14.05
CA LEU A 292 1.20 15.26 14.63
C LEU A 292 0.78 15.14 16.10
N GLU A 293 0.94 16.20 16.91
CA GLU A 293 0.52 16.21 18.32
C GLU A 293 -1.00 16.07 18.46
N ARG A 294 -1.76 16.81 17.65
CA ARG A 294 -3.23 16.68 17.60
C ARG A 294 -3.64 15.29 17.14
N ASN A 295 -2.95 14.77 16.14
CA ASN A 295 -3.22 13.45 15.60
C ASN A 295 -2.99 12.36 16.65
N ALA A 296 -1.88 12.42 17.38
CA ALA A 296 -1.59 11.54 18.51
C ALA A 296 -2.67 11.65 19.62
N ALA A 297 -3.09 12.87 19.98
CA ALA A 297 -4.12 13.07 20.99
C ALA A 297 -5.48 12.48 20.56
N ILE A 298 -5.87 12.63 19.29
CA ILE A 298 -7.09 12.03 18.74
C ILE A 298 -6.99 10.50 18.78
N LEU A 299 -5.88 9.93 18.31
CA LEU A 299 -5.65 8.48 18.33
C LEU A 299 -5.71 7.90 19.75
N LYS A 300 -5.10 8.59 20.72
CA LYS A 300 -5.15 8.19 22.14
C LYS A 300 -6.60 8.14 22.64
N LYS A 301 -7.36 9.21 22.43
CA LYS A 301 -8.76 9.29 22.85
C LYS A 301 -9.60 8.20 22.18
N ARG A 302 -9.48 8.03 20.86
CA ARG A 302 -10.18 6.99 20.10
C ARG A 302 -9.78 5.59 20.54
N SER A 303 -8.52 5.39 20.92
CA SER A 303 -8.05 4.13 21.48
C SER A 303 -8.74 3.78 22.79
N GLU A 304 -9.02 4.77 23.65
CA GLU A 304 -9.73 4.56 24.91
C GLU A 304 -11.22 4.25 24.66
N GLU A 305 -11.84 4.91 23.68
CA GLU A 305 -13.24 4.70 23.28
C GLU A 305 -13.49 3.35 22.60
N LEU A 306 -12.59 2.95 21.69
CA LEU A 306 -12.79 1.83 20.77
C LEU A 306 -12.09 0.53 21.21
N ALA A 307 -11.30 0.55 22.28
CA ALA A 307 -10.57 -0.64 22.74
C ALA A 307 -11.49 -1.86 22.91
N PRO A 308 -11.09 -3.05 22.41
CA PRO A 308 -11.78 -4.29 22.70
C PRO A 308 -11.78 -4.57 24.21
N LYS A 309 -12.82 -5.27 24.69
CA LYS A 309 -12.92 -5.64 26.12
C LYS A 309 -11.71 -6.47 26.53
N GLY A 310 -11.04 -6.07 27.60
CA GLY A 310 -9.87 -6.76 28.14
C GLY A 310 -8.53 -6.45 27.45
N GLN A 311 -8.53 -5.61 26.40
CA GLN A 311 -7.30 -5.12 25.79
C GLN A 311 -6.97 -3.72 26.31
N GLU A 312 -5.73 -3.50 26.74
CA GLU A 312 -5.28 -2.17 27.13
C GLU A 312 -5.29 -1.22 25.91
N PRO A 313 -5.85 0.00 26.02
CA PRO A 313 -5.88 0.96 24.91
C PRO A 313 -4.52 1.15 24.24
N LYS A 314 -3.44 1.31 25.02
CA LYS A 314 -2.08 1.48 24.51
C LYS A 314 -1.58 0.30 23.66
N ALA A 315 -2.08 -0.91 23.90
CA ALA A 315 -1.71 -2.10 23.14
C ALA A 315 -2.47 -2.23 21.82
N THR A 316 -3.55 -1.46 21.62
CA THR A 316 -4.29 -1.43 20.35
C THR A 316 -3.47 -0.78 19.23
N THR A 317 -3.91 -0.94 17.98
CA THR A 317 -3.29 -0.25 16.84
C THR A 317 -3.33 1.27 16.98
N LEU A 318 -4.46 1.84 17.46
CA LEU A 318 -4.60 3.27 17.68
C LEU A 318 -3.65 3.78 18.77
N GLY A 319 -3.54 3.04 19.88
CA GLY A 319 -2.61 3.37 20.97
C GLY A 319 -1.15 3.37 20.52
N ARG A 320 -0.73 2.34 19.78
CA ARG A 320 0.62 2.27 19.21
C ARG A 320 0.91 3.40 18.22
N LEU A 321 -0.06 3.74 17.37
CA LEU A 321 0.08 4.85 16.41
C LEU A 321 0.12 6.22 17.12
N SER A 322 -0.65 6.39 18.19
CA SER A 322 -0.59 7.58 19.06
C SER A 322 0.83 7.78 19.61
N ASP A 323 1.39 6.76 20.28
CA ASP A 323 2.73 6.83 20.86
C ASP A 323 3.81 7.10 19.79
N LYS A 324 3.60 6.58 18.58
CA LYS A 324 4.47 6.82 17.44
C LYS A 324 4.41 8.28 16.98
N TYR A 325 3.22 8.82 16.71
CA TYR A 325 3.08 10.21 16.27
C TYR A 325 3.49 11.23 17.34
N GLU A 326 3.39 10.90 18.63
CA GLU A 326 3.97 11.73 19.69
C GLU A 326 5.51 11.79 19.60
N LYS A 327 6.17 10.66 19.29
CA LYS A 327 7.62 10.61 19.06
C LYS A 327 7.99 11.33 17.77
N ASP A 328 7.23 11.15 16.70
CA ASP A 328 7.50 11.79 15.41
C ASP A 328 7.29 13.31 15.49
N ALA A 329 6.32 13.79 16.29
CA ALA A 329 6.16 15.20 16.60
C ALA A 329 7.40 15.81 17.28
N LYS A 330 8.11 15.05 18.12
CA LYS A 330 9.38 15.49 18.73
C LYS A 330 10.54 15.45 17.73
N ARG A 331 10.51 14.50 16.79
CA ARG A 331 11.57 14.31 15.78
C ARG A 331 11.42 15.25 14.58
N ILE A 332 10.22 15.74 14.29
CA ILE A 332 9.99 16.62 13.13
C ILE A 332 10.74 17.96 13.26
N THR A 333 11.08 18.38 14.48
CA THR A 333 11.90 19.56 14.77
C THR A 333 13.40 19.27 14.81
N SER A 334 13.80 18.00 14.75
CA SER A 334 15.20 17.57 14.83
C SER A 334 15.96 17.83 13.52
N GLN A 335 17.29 17.74 13.60
CA GLN A 335 18.16 17.76 12.43
C GLN A 335 18.11 16.44 11.63
N ASP A 336 17.62 15.34 12.23
CA ASP A 336 17.47 14.02 11.57
C ASP A 336 16.15 13.92 10.76
N TRP A 337 15.76 15.00 10.09
CA TRP A 337 14.49 15.07 9.38
C TRP A 337 14.44 14.04 8.24
N ASP A 338 15.50 13.87 7.46
CA ASP A 338 15.50 12.97 6.30
C ASP A 338 15.17 11.52 6.68
N ARG A 339 15.77 11.03 7.77
CA ARG A 339 15.45 9.70 8.33
C ARG A 339 14.00 9.63 8.81
N THR A 340 13.54 10.65 9.52
CA THR A 340 12.17 10.72 10.06
C THR A 340 11.14 10.75 8.93
N ARG A 341 11.40 11.53 7.87
CA ARG A 341 10.57 11.67 6.69
C ARG A 341 10.40 10.34 5.95
N LYS A 342 11.49 9.61 5.72
CA LYS A 342 11.46 8.29 5.07
C LYS A 342 10.69 7.26 5.89
N ALA A 343 10.90 7.23 7.21
CA ALA A 343 10.13 6.36 8.09
C ALA A 343 8.64 6.68 8.01
N LEU A 344 8.25 7.95 8.19
CA LEU A 344 6.86 8.41 8.07
C LEU A 344 6.25 8.04 6.72
N ARG A 345 6.98 8.25 5.62
CA ARG A 345 6.53 7.89 4.26
C ARG A 345 6.30 6.40 4.10
N ALA A 346 7.19 5.56 4.64
CA ALA A 346 7.00 4.11 4.63
C ALA A 346 5.79 3.66 5.45
N ASP A 347 5.61 4.23 6.65
CA ASP A 347 4.45 3.92 7.49
C ASP A 347 3.14 4.34 6.82
N GLN A 348 3.09 5.53 6.21
CA GLN A 348 1.90 6.02 5.52
C GLN A 348 1.47 5.07 4.39
N ILE A 349 2.42 4.55 3.63
CA ILE A 349 2.15 3.59 2.56
C ILE A 349 1.76 2.22 3.11
N LYS A 350 2.39 1.78 4.19
CA LYS A 350 2.01 0.56 4.91
C LYS A 350 0.55 0.60 5.34
N GLU A 351 0.11 1.68 5.97
CA GLU A 351 -1.27 1.83 6.43
C GLU A 351 -2.28 1.94 5.27
N LYS A 352 -1.94 2.68 4.20
CA LYS A 352 -2.81 2.81 3.02
C LYS A 352 -3.00 1.51 2.26
N ASN A 353 -1.91 0.77 2.02
CA ASN A 353 -1.95 -0.49 1.29
C ASN A 353 -2.32 -1.69 2.17
N GLN A 354 -2.44 -1.49 3.48
CA GLN A 354 -2.74 -2.52 4.47
C GLN A 354 -1.69 -3.64 4.40
N GLN A 355 -0.42 -3.23 4.37
CA GLN A 355 0.71 -4.15 4.23
C GLN A 355 0.96 -4.88 5.55
N SER A 356 1.32 -6.16 5.47
CA SER A 356 1.48 -7.04 6.63
C SER A 356 2.78 -6.80 7.43
N TYR A 357 3.83 -6.27 6.81
CA TYR A 357 5.19 -6.24 7.39
C TYR A 357 5.83 -4.85 7.51
#